data_AF-A0A938LBK9-F1
#
_entry.id   AF-A0A938LBK9-F1
#
_cell.length_a   1.000
_cell.length_b   1.000
_cell.length_c   1.000
_cell.angle_alpha   90.00
_cell.angle_beta   90.00
_cell.angle_gamma   90.00
#
_symmetry.space_group_name_H-M   'P 1'
#
loop_
_entity.id
_entity.type
_entity.pdbx_description
1 polymer ?
#
loop_
_entity_poly.entity_id
_entity_poly.type
_entity_poly.pdbx_seq_one_letter_code
_entity_poly.pdbx_strand_id
1 'polypeptide(L)'
;MKPSPEHAIVQKMAGTWDAVVDMGGMKSKAVQVLKPVGDLWVAGSWEGDMMGQPFTGHMINGYSPEKKKFVGVWVDSTGAELSHSESTYDAATKTMTGKIVGWMDGQETTMTEVTTYRDDDHYTTKMSMVLPDGSAMPIMTFEVSRRK
;
A
#
# COMPACT_ATOMS: atom_id res chain seq x y z
N MET A 1 -3.51 25.27 -4.13
CA MET A 1 -3.99 24.64 -2.88
C MET A 1 -2.83 24.55 -1.90
N LYS A 2 -3.05 24.76 -0.59
CA LYS A 2 -2.00 24.60 0.43
C LYS A 2 -2.04 23.16 1.00
N PRO A 3 -0.89 22.49 1.20
CA PRO A 3 -0.86 21.18 1.85
C PRO A 3 -1.43 21.22 3.28
N SER A 4 -2.08 20.12 3.68
CA SER A 4 -2.60 19.88 5.04
C SER A 4 -1.63 19.00 5.84
N PRO A 5 -1.83 18.83 7.16
CA PRO A 5 -1.05 17.90 7.97
C PRO A 5 -1.04 16.46 7.43
N GLU A 6 -2.14 16.00 6.83
CA GLU A 6 -2.25 14.68 6.21
C GLU A 6 -1.37 14.55 4.97
N HIS A 7 -1.18 15.63 4.21
CA HIS A 7 -0.21 15.63 3.11
C HIS A 7 1.22 15.47 3.63
N ALA A 8 1.55 15.99 4.82
CA ALA A 8 2.85 15.73 5.43
C ALA A 8 3.04 14.24 5.77
N ILE A 9 1.96 13.52 6.14
CA ILE A 9 1.99 12.07 6.33
C ILE A 9 2.27 11.35 5.00
N VAL A 10 1.63 11.78 3.90
CA VAL A 10 1.91 11.27 2.55
C VAL A 10 3.40 11.45 2.20
N GLN A 11 3.97 12.62 2.46
CA GLN A 11 5.37 12.90 2.13
C GLN A 11 6.37 12.00 2.88
N LYS A 12 6.03 11.52 4.09
CA LYS A 12 6.89 10.57 4.83
C LYS A 12 7.08 9.22 4.13
N MET A 13 6.17 8.86 3.22
CA MET A 13 6.25 7.63 2.44
C MET A 13 7.38 7.69 1.40
N ALA A 14 7.80 8.89 0.98
CA ALA A 14 8.89 9.05 0.01
C ALA A 14 10.19 8.42 0.54
N GLY A 15 10.91 7.72 -0.34
CA GLY A 15 12.13 6.99 0.02
C GLY A 15 12.33 5.73 -0.80
N THR A 16 13.42 5.03 -0.52
CA THR A 16 13.66 3.68 -1.00
C THR A 16 13.46 2.71 0.16
N TRP A 17 12.76 1.62 -0.08
CA TRP A 17 12.35 0.67 0.94
C TRP A 17 12.63 -0.76 0.50
N ASP A 18 13.10 -1.56 1.46
CA ASP A 18 13.24 -2.99 1.35
C ASP A 18 12.00 -3.65 1.97
N ALA A 19 11.30 -4.48 1.20
CA ALA A 19 10.12 -5.20 1.61
C ALA A 19 10.38 -6.72 1.62
N VAL A 20 9.98 -7.38 2.69
CA VAL A 20 9.79 -8.83 2.73
C VAL A 20 8.30 -9.10 2.64
N VAL A 21 7.89 -9.77 1.57
CA VAL A 21 6.49 -10.14 1.31
C VAL A 21 6.29 -11.58 1.76
N ASP A 22 5.29 -11.84 2.58
CA ASP A 22 4.88 -13.18 3.00
C ASP A 22 3.46 -13.45 2.50
N MET A 23 3.32 -14.40 1.59
CA MET A 23 2.04 -14.86 1.07
C MET A 23 1.84 -16.32 1.48
N GLY A 24 1.07 -16.54 2.54
CA GLY A 24 0.76 -17.89 3.03
C GLY A 24 1.98 -18.71 3.47
N GLY A 25 3.05 -18.07 3.95
CA GLY A 25 4.32 -18.69 4.36
C GLY A 25 5.40 -18.70 3.28
N MET A 26 5.07 -18.30 2.04
CA MET A 26 6.02 -18.15 0.96
C MET A 26 6.57 -16.73 0.97
N LYS A 27 7.87 -16.60 1.30
CA LYS A 27 8.55 -15.32 1.42
C LYS A 27 9.26 -14.91 0.14
N SER A 28 9.09 -13.67 -0.27
CA SER A 28 9.85 -13.04 -1.34
C SER A 28 10.36 -11.65 -0.92
N LYS A 29 11.23 -11.08 -1.75
CA LYS A 29 11.81 -9.75 -1.50
C LYS A 29 11.45 -8.81 -2.62
N ALA A 30 11.27 -7.55 -2.26
CA ALA A 30 11.07 -6.50 -3.23
C ALA A 30 11.64 -5.16 -2.73
N VAL A 31 11.80 -4.26 -3.69
CA VAL A 31 12.29 -2.90 -3.48
C VAL A 31 11.22 -1.94 -3.96
N GLN A 32 10.88 -0.98 -3.12
CA GLN A 32 9.97 0.10 -3.44
C GLN A 32 10.74 1.41 -3.51
N VAL A 33 10.53 2.20 -4.57
CA VAL A 33 11.13 3.52 -4.74
C VAL A 33 10.03 4.54 -4.92
N LEU A 34 9.79 5.35 -3.89
CA LEU A 34 8.78 6.40 -3.86
C LEU A 34 9.40 7.79 -3.92
N LYS A 35 8.86 8.65 -4.78
CA LYS A 35 9.28 10.04 -4.97
C LYS A 35 8.11 10.98 -4.74
N PRO A 36 8.34 12.17 -4.14
CA PRO A 36 7.33 13.22 -4.09
C PRO A 36 6.89 13.65 -5.49
N VAL A 37 5.61 13.93 -5.64
CA VAL A 37 5.03 14.64 -6.78
C VAL A 37 4.45 15.95 -6.23
N GLY A 38 5.33 16.96 -6.18
CA GLY A 38 5.09 18.17 -5.39
C GLY A 38 4.86 17.86 -3.90
N ASP A 39 4.08 18.71 -3.24
CA ASP A 39 3.83 18.60 -1.79
C ASP A 39 2.60 17.75 -1.44
N LEU A 40 1.88 17.22 -2.44
CA LEU A 40 0.56 16.63 -2.25
C LEU A 40 0.52 15.11 -2.45
N TRP A 41 1.45 14.58 -3.24
CA TRP A 41 1.42 13.20 -3.69
C TRP A 41 2.80 12.56 -3.56
N VAL A 42 2.82 11.24 -3.53
CA VAL A 42 4.01 10.42 -3.81
C VAL A 42 3.66 9.42 -4.90
N ALA A 43 4.62 9.13 -5.76
CA ALA A 43 4.49 8.13 -6.81
C ALA A 43 5.77 7.32 -6.92
N GLY A 44 5.66 6.09 -7.41
CA GLY A 44 6.84 5.26 -7.53
C GLY A 44 6.59 3.86 -8.02
N SER A 45 7.66 3.08 -8.00
CA SER A 45 7.70 1.73 -8.50
C SER A 45 8.00 0.72 -7.40
N TRP A 46 7.64 -0.52 -7.70
CA TRP A 46 7.92 -1.70 -6.91
C TRP A 46 8.51 -2.74 -7.84
N GLU A 47 9.65 -3.31 -7.46
CA GLU A 47 10.34 -4.34 -8.23
C GLU A 47 10.76 -5.48 -7.30
N GLY A 48 10.48 -6.72 -7.69
CA GLY A 48 10.86 -7.86 -6.86
C GLY A 48 10.47 -9.19 -7.48
N ASP A 49 10.38 -10.18 -6.60
CA ASP A 49 9.88 -11.50 -6.92
C ASP A 49 8.55 -11.73 -6.20
N MET A 50 7.60 -12.38 -6.86
CA MET A 50 6.41 -12.92 -6.23
C MET A 50 6.21 -14.35 -6.73
N MET A 51 6.19 -15.32 -5.81
CA MET A 51 6.03 -16.75 -6.13
C MET A 51 7.06 -17.29 -7.13
N GLY A 52 8.29 -16.78 -7.12
CA GLY A 52 9.34 -17.19 -8.06
C GLY A 52 9.21 -16.59 -9.45
N GLN A 53 8.36 -15.58 -9.64
CA GLN A 53 8.22 -14.83 -10.89
C GLN A 53 8.59 -13.36 -10.68
N PRO A 54 9.23 -12.71 -11.67
CA PRO A 54 9.45 -11.26 -11.65
C PRO A 54 8.14 -10.51 -11.48
N PHE A 55 8.15 -9.54 -10.56
CA PHE A 55 7.01 -8.69 -10.26
C PHE A 55 7.39 -7.23 -10.41
N THR A 56 6.54 -6.47 -11.09
CA THR A 56 6.67 -5.01 -11.19
C THR A 56 5.33 -4.35 -10.89
N GLY A 57 5.37 -3.25 -10.15
CA GLY A 57 4.19 -2.47 -9.82
C GLY A 57 4.48 -0.98 -9.78
N HIS A 58 3.44 -0.18 -9.92
CA HIS A 58 3.49 1.27 -9.80
C HIS A 58 2.33 1.78 -8.96
N MET A 59 2.60 2.87 -8.24
CA MET A 59 1.61 3.49 -7.37
C MET A 59 1.66 4.99 -7.39
N ILE A 60 0.51 5.59 -7.06
CA ILE A 60 0.35 7.01 -6.78
C ILE A 60 -0.52 7.14 -5.54
N ASN A 61 0.00 7.75 -4.48
CA ASN A 61 -0.70 7.95 -3.21
C ASN A 61 -0.78 9.43 -2.84
N GLY A 62 -1.88 9.82 -2.21
CA GLY A 62 -2.11 11.17 -1.74
C GLY A 62 -3.20 11.25 -0.68
N TYR A 63 -3.66 12.47 -0.41
CA TYR A 63 -4.76 12.74 0.50
C TYR A 63 -5.84 13.57 -0.19
N SER A 64 -7.10 13.20 -0.01
CA SER A 64 -8.26 13.95 -0.50
C SER A 64 -8.90 14.72 0.65
N PRO A 65 -8.82 16.06 0.68
CA PRO A 65 -9.48 16.87 1.71
C PRO A 65 -11.01 16.77 1.68
N GLU A 66 -11.57 16.56 0.48
CA GLU A 66 -13.02 16.43 0.29
C GLU A 66 -13.53 15.11 0.89
N LYS A 67 -12.87 13.99 0.58
CA LYS A 67 -13.22 12.68 1.13
C LYS A 67 -12.77 12.51 2.59
N LYS A 68 -11.79 13.31 3.02
CA LYS A 68 -11.03 13.13 4.28
C LYS A 68 -10.40 11.75 4.37
N LYS A 69 -9.82 11.29 3.26
CA LYS A 69 -9.20 9.97 3.11
C LYS A 69 -7.83 10.09 2.45
N PHE A 70 -6.93 9.21 2.84
CA PHE A 70 -5.78 8.88 1.99
C PHE A 70 -6.28 8.06 0.82
N VAL A 71 -5.80 8.37 -0.37
CA VAL A 71 -6.25 7.78 -1.63
C VAL A 71 -5.06 7.25 -2.40
N GLY A 72 -5.23 6.11 -3.04
CA GLY A 72 -4.17 5.46 -3.81
C GLY A 72 -4.70 4.83 -5.09
N VAL A 73 -3.80 4.70 -6.07
CA VAL A 73 -3.98 3.87 -7.26
C VAL A 73 -2.77 2.97 -7.40
N TRP A 74 -3.01 1.73 -7.81
CA TRP A 74 -2.01 0.70 -8.00
C TRP A 74 -2.22 0.00 -9.35
N VAL A 75 -1.12 -0.29 -10.04
CA VAL A 75 -1.07 -1.17 -11.22
C VAL A 75 0.13 -2.09 -11.11
N ASP A 76 0.02 -3.32 -11.58
CA ASP A 76 1.13 -4.28 -11.57
C ASP A 76 1.13 -5.22 -12.77
N SER A 77 2.18 -6.03 -12.86
CA SER A 77 2.41 -6.98 -13.96
C SER A 77 1.52 -8.23 -13.91
N THR A 78 0.63 -8.38 -12.92
CA THR A 78 -0.22 -9.56 -12.74
C THR A 78 -1.67 -9.35 -13.16
N GLY A 79 -2.09 -8.09 -13.33
CA GLY A 79 -3.45 -7.72 -13.70
C GLY A 79 -3.53 -6.81 -14.92
N ALA A 80 -4.69 -6.81 -15.58
CA ALA A 80 -5.02 -5.86 -16.64
C ALA A 80 -5.78 -4.62 -16.13
N GLU A 81 -6.23 -4.66 -14.88
CA GLU A 81 -7.04 -3.62 -14.25
C GLU A 81 -6.26 -2.91 -13.15
N LEU A 82 -6.53 -1.63 -12.97
CA LEU A 82 -5.99 -0.89 -11.84
C LEU A 82 -6.75 -1.23 -10.55
N SER A 83 -6.07 -1.09 -9.42
CA SER A 83 -6.70 -1.08 -8.11
C SER A 83 -6.71 0.34 -7.56
N HIS A 84 -7.71 0.67 -6.76
CA HIS A 84 -7.79 1.92 -6.03
C HIS A 84 -8.00 1.68 -4.54
N SER A 85 -7.48 2.57 -3.71
CA SER A 85 -7.56 2.46 -2.27
C SER A 85 -8.07 3.72 -1.62
N GLU A 86 -8.78 3.53 -0.51
CA GLU A 86 -9.14 4.60 0.42
C GLU A 86 -8.83 4.17 1.84
N SER A 87 -8.16 5.03 2.61
CA SER A 87 -7.77 4.73 3.99
C SER A 87 -7.84 5.94 4.91
N THR A 88 -7.81 5.65 6.21
CA THR A 88 -7.75 6.64 7.30
C THR A 88 -6.55 6.36 8.17
N TYR A 89 -5.98 7.40 8.78
CA TYR A 89 -4.85 7.30 9.68
C TYR A 89 -5.25 7.67 11.11
N ASP A 90 -4.89 6.81 12.06
CA ASP A 90 -4.96 7.08 13.48
C ASP A 90 -3.56 7.42 14.02
N ALA A 91 -3.39 8.65 14.47
CA ALA A 91 -2.12 9.14 15.00
C ALA A 91 -1.74 8.55 16.36
N ALA A 92 -2.71 8.11 17.17
CA ALA A 92 -2.45 7.54 18.50
C ALA A 92 -1.80 6.16 18.38
N THR A 93 -2.26 5.36 17.41
CA THR A 93 -1.75 4.01 17.15
C THR A 93 -0.77 3.96 15.99
N LYS A 94 -0.54 5.08 15.30
CA LYS A 94 0.24 5.17 14.05
C LYS A 94 -0.18 4.09 13.04
N THR A 95 -1.50 3.96 12.85
CA THR A 95 -2.09 2.91 12.01
C THR A 95 -2.90 3.53 10.89
N MET A 96 -2.66 3.08 9.67
CA MET A 96 -3.47 3.36 8.50
C MET A 96 -4.35 2.16 8.20
N THR A 97 -5.66 2.37 8.13
CA THR A 97 -6.65 1.31 7.87
C THR A 97 -7.44 1.69 6.63
N GLY A 98 -7.49 0.79 5.65
CA GLY A 98 -8.06 1.05 4.36
C GLY A 98 -8.79 -0.11 3.73
N LYS A 99 -9.41 0.20 2.60
CA LYS A 99 -9.97 -0.75 1.65
C LYS A 99 -9.29 -0.56 0.31
N ILE A 100 -9.06 -1.66 -0.37
CA ILE A 100 -8.59 -1.70 -1.74
C ILE A 100 -9.68 -2.38 -2.55
N VAL A 101 -10.08 -1.76 -3.65
CA VAL A 101 -10.94 -2.36 -4.66
C VAL A 101 -10.07 -2.59 -5.89
N GLY A 102 -9.98 -3.84 -6.29
CA GLY A 102 -9.16 -4.30 -7.40
C GLY A 102 -9.81 -5.49 -8.08
N TRP A 103 -9.02 -6.23 -8.85
CA TRP A 103 -9.49 -7.38 -9.61
C TRP A 103 -8.65 -8.61 -9.31
N MET A 104 -9.31 -9.74 -9.06
CA MET A 104 -8.69 -11.05 -8.92
C MET A 104 -9.49 -12.05 -9.75
N ASP A 105 -8.81 -12.87 -10.54
CA ASP A 105 -9.43 -13.91 -11.39
C ASP A 105 -10.61 -13.41 -12.25
N GLY A 106 -10.50 -12.17 -12.75
CA GLY A 106 -11.54 -11.55 -13.58
C GLY A 106 -12.79 -11.08 -12.83
N GLN A 107 -12.74 -10.98 -11.50
CA GLN A 107 -13.81 -10.45 -10.67
C GLN A 107 -13.32 -9.29 -9.80
N GLU A 108 -14.16 -8.25 -9.67
CA GLU A 108 -13.91 -7.17 -8.72
C GLU A 108 -13.91 -7.74 -7.30
N THR A 109 -12.84 -7.48 -6.57
CA THR A 109 -12.62 -7.99 -5.21
C THR A 109 -12.28 -6.82 -4.29
N THR A 110 -12.86 -6.85 -3.09
CA THR A 110 -12.50 -5.93 -2.02
C THR A 110 -11.52 -6.59 -1.07
N MET A 111 -10.44 -5.88 -0.76
CA MET A 111 -9.49 -6.24 0.27
C MET A 111 -9.48 -5.16 1.36
N THR A 112 -9.13 -5.55 2.58
CA THR A 112 -8.78 -4.61 3.63
C THR A 112 -7.27 -4.58 3.80
N GLU A 113 -6.76 -3.41 4.13
CA GLU A 113 -5.34 -3.18 4.40
C GLU A 113 -5.18 -2.49 5.75
N VAL A 114 -4.26 -2.98 6.56
CA VAL A 114 -3.84 -2.33 7.81
C VAL A 114 -2.33 -2.18 7.78
N THR A 115 -1.87 -0.93 7.75
CA THR A 115 -0.45 -0.57 7.85
C THR A 115 -0.17 0.04 9.22
N THR A 116 0.75 -0.56 9.97
CA THR A 116 1.20 -0.06 11.28
C THR A 116 2.63 0.43 11.18
N TYR A 117 2.85 1.69 11.55
CA TYR A 117 4.16 2.32 11.56
C TYR A 117 4.79 2.20 12.94
N ARG A 118 5.89 1.45 13.04
CA ARG A 118 6.68 1.36 14.27
C ARG A 118 7.45 2.67 14.49
N ASP A 119 8.08 3.15 13.44
CA ASP A 119 8.79 4.42 13.36
C ASP A 119 8.79 4.94 11.91
N ASP A 120 9.54 6.00 11.62
CA ASP A 120 9.58 6.60 10.28
C ASP A 120 10.33 5.74 9.24
N ASP A 121 11.00 4.67 9.68
CA ASP A 121 11.82 3.79 8.83
C ASP A 121 11.34 2.33 8.81
N HIS A 122 10.30 1.98 9.60
CA HIS A 122 9.79 0.60 9.68
C HIS A 122 8.27 0.58 9.78
N TYR A 123 7.64 -0.20 8.91
CA TYR A 123 6.20 -0.47 8.98
C TYR A 123 5.86 -1.90 8.56
N THR A 124 4.68 -2.35 8.97
CA THR A 124 4.12 -3.63 8.57
C THR A 124 2.76 -3.40 7.95
N THR A 125 2.51 -3.99 6.80
CA THR A 125 1.21 -3.96 6.13
C THR A 125 0.62 -5.36 6.11
N LYS A 126 -0.66 -5.49 6.49
CA LYS A 126 -1.42 -6.73 6.40
C LYS A 126 -2.60 -6.53 5.47
N MET A 127 -2.71 -7.40 4.48
CA MET A 127 -3.84 -7.43 3.56
C MET A 127 -4.70 -8.67 3.79
N SER A 128 -6.01 -8.46 3.75
CA SER A 128 -7.00 -9.52 3.85
C SER A 128 -8.05 -9.39 2.75
N MET A 129 -8.41 -10.51 2.13
CA MET A 129 -9.54 -10.57 1.21
C MET A 129 -10.86 -10.54 2.00
N VAL A 130 -11.85 -9.79 1.53
CA VAL A 130 -13.20 -9.81 2.11
C VAL A 130 -14.01 -10.89 1.42
N LEU A 131 -14.48 -11.88 2.19
CA LEU A 131 -15.30 -12.98 1.71
C LEU A 131 -16.78 -12.56 1.56
N PRO A 132 -17.61 -13.31 0.82
CA PRO A 132 -19.03 -12.97 0.62
C PRO A 132 -19.85 -12.88 1.92
N ASP A 133 -19.43 -13.60 2.97
CA ASP A 133 -20.04 -13.54 4.31
C ASP A 133 -19.59 -12.32 5.14
N GLY A 134 -18.73 -11.47 4.57
CA GLY A 134 -18.17 -10.27 5.20
C GLY A 134 -16.94 -10.54 6.09
N SER A 135 -16.52 -11.80 6.24
CA SER A 135 -15.30 -12.13 6.98
C SER A 135 -14.04 -11.74 6.19
N ALA A 136 -12.93 -11.54 6.91
CA ALA A 136 -11.65 -11.16 6.31
C ALA A 136 -10.65 -12.32 6.41
N MET A 137 -10.17 -12.79 5.28
CA MET A 137 -9.16 -13.85 5.18
C MET A 137 -7.78 -13.22 4.92
N PRO A 138 -6.79 -13.36 5.82
CA PRO A 138 -5.44 -12.85 5.57
C PRO A 138 -4.82 -13.49 4.34
N ILE A 139 -4.28 -12.67 3.45
CA ILE A 139 -3.66 -13.14 2.20
C ILE A 139 -2.19 -12.78 2.10
N MET A 140 -1.78 -11.63 2.65
CA MET A 140 -0.43 -11.12 2.45
C MET A 140 0.01 -10.25 3.62
N THR A 141 1.29 -10.35 3.98
CA THR A 141 1.94 -9.45 4.94
C THR A 141 3.21 -8.90 4.33
N PHE A 142 3.46 -7.62 4.56
CA PHE A 142 4.69 -6.92 4.17
C PHE A 142 5.40 -6.47 5.43
N GLU A 143 6.65 -6.86 5.59
CA GLU A 143 7.57 -6.24 6.55
C GLU A 143 8.49 -5.30 5.77
N VAL A 144 8.40 -4.00 6.06
CA VAL A 144 9.09 -2.97 5.26
C VAL A 144 10.04 -2.17 6.13
N SER A 145 11.24 -1.93 5.58
CA SER A 145 12.30 -1.15 6.21
C SER A 145 12.90 -0.15 5.21
N ARG A 146 13.23 1.05 5.67
CA ARG A 146 13.85 2.06 4.82
C ARG A 146 15.27 1.65 4.48
N ARG A 147 15.63 1.71 3.20
CA ARG A 147 16.98 1.43 2.71
C ARG A 147 17.90 2.59 3.10
N LYS A 148 19.00 2.27 3.78
CA LYS A 148 20.04 3.22 4.21
C LYS A 148 21.07 3.49 3.13
#